data_AF-A0A9N9EQC7-F1
#
_entry.id   AF-A0A9N9EQC7-F1
#
_cell.length_a   1.000
_cell.length_b   1.000
_cell.length_c   1.000
_cell.angle_alpha   90.00
_cell.angle_beta   90.00
_cell.angle_gamma   90.00
#
_symmetry.space_group_name_H-M   'P 1'
#
loop_
_entity.id
_entity.type
_entity.pdbx_description
1 polymer ?
#
loop_
_entity_poly.entity_id
_entity_poly.type
_entity_poly.pdbx_seq_one_letter_code
_entity_poly.pdbx_strand_id
1 'polypeptide(L)'
;INTAIQNNIKRFGNQHSLMLSNILEKSPNKIIIDKVITSNGLSDHPKIIKDTIRQHFTNWTRKHITSSWPDSQWQAEYTPLSQVPNDAFASVSNLITMKEFTDMILNTNAYKAP
;
A
#
# COMPACT_ATOMS: atom_id res chain seq x y z
N ILE A 1 -31.59 -10.06 -0.04
CA ILE A 1 -30.18 -10.34 -0.41
C ILE A 1 -29.97 -10.20 -1.92
N ASN A 2 -30.75 -10.91 -2.75
CA ASN A 2 -30.57 -10.90 -4.22
C ASN A 2 -30.76 -9.52 -4.88
N THR A 3 -31.78 -8.75 -4.46
CA THR A 3 -32.08 -7.43 -5.03
C THR A 3 -30.99 -6.39 -4.73
N ALA A 4 -30.39 -6.45 -3.54
CA ALA A 4 -29.31 -5.54 -3.14
C ALA A 4 -28.02 -5.79 -3.94
N ILE A 5 -27.72 -7.06 -4.23
CA ILE A 5 -26.58 -7.45 -5.07
C ILE A 5 -26.79 -6.97 -6.52
N GLN A 6 -27.99 -7.17 -7.07
CA GLN A 6 -28.33 -6.71 -8.42
C GLN A 6 -28.29 -5.17 -8.55
N ASN A 7 -28.74 -4.46 -7.53
CA ASN A 7 -28.65 -3.00 -7.50
C ASN A 7 -27.20 -2.50 -7.41
N ASN A 8 -26.34 -3.21 -6.67
CA ASN A 8 -24.91 -2.89 -6.62
C ASN A 8 -24.23 -3.12 -7.97
N ILE A 9 -24.51 -4.24 -8.65
CA ILE A 9 -23.96 -4.54 -9.99
C ILE A 9 -24.34 -3.44 -10.99
N LYS A 10 -25.61 -3.01 -11.00
CA LYS A 10 -26.08 -1.90 -11.86
C LYS A 10 -25.41 -0.56 -11.52
N ARG A 11 -25.12 -0.30 -10.23
CA ARG A 11 -24.38 0.91 -9.82
C ARG A 11 -22.94 0.87 -10.33
N PHE A 12 -22.25 -0.26 -10.23
CA PHE A 12 -20.87 -0.38 -10.71
C PHE A 12 -20.73 -0.26 -12.23
N GLY A 13 -21.71 -0.75 -13.00
CA GLY A 13 -21.68 -0.66 -14.48
C GLY A 13 -21.70 0.76 -15.06
N ASN A 14 -22.22 1.74 -14.31
CA ASN A 14 -22.33 3.14 -14.77
C ASN A 14 -21.35 4.10 -14.07
N GLN A 15 -20.43 3.59 -13.25
CA GLN A 15 -19.58 4.42 -12.38
C GLN A 15 -18.10 4.43 -12.79
N HIS A 16 -17.77 4.15 -14.06
CA HIS A 16 -16.38 4.20 -14.55
C HIS A 16 -15.68 5.54 -14.26
N SER A 17 -16.39 6.66 -14.43
CA SER A 17 -15.85 8.00 -14.10
C SER A 17 -15.65 8.22 -12.58
N LEU A 18 -16.54 7.66 -11.75
CA LEU A 18 -16.42 7.65 -10.28
C LEU A 18 -15.27 6.74 -9.81
N MET A 19 -15.04 5.64 -10.51
CA MET A 19 -13.94 4.73 -10.24
C MET A 19 -12.61 5.36 -10.62
N LEU A 20 -12.53 6.02 -11.79
CA LEU A 20 -11.34 6.75 -12.23
C LEU A 20 -11.04 7.95 -11.32
N SER A 21 -12.04 8.75 -10.95
CA SER A 21 -11.87 9.85 -9.99
C SER A 21 -11.41 9.34 -8.62
N ASN A 22 -11.99 8.26 -8.09
CA ASN A 22 -11.50 7.66 -6.82
C ASN A 22 -10.05 7.11 -6.92
N ILE A 23 -9.63 6.66 -8.11
CA ILE A 23 -8.26 6.19 -8.35
C ILE A 23 -7.28 7.38 -8.47
N LEU A 24 -7.72 8.48 -9.10
CA LEU A 24 -6.90 9.67 -9.36
C LEU A 24 -6.85 10.60 -8.13
N GLU A 25 -7.94 10.76 -7.40
CA GLU A 25 -8.07 11.52 -6.16
C GLU A 25 -7.64 10.69 -4.94
N LYS A 26 -6.58 9.90 -5.10
CA LYS A 26 -6.06 8.97 -4.08
C LYS A 26 -5.45 9.73 -2.89
N SER A 27 -6.29 10.45 -2.16
CA SER A 27 -6.01 10.77 -0.77
C SER A 27 -6.07 9.45 0.00
N PRO A 28 -5.12 9.21 0.93
CA PRO A 28 -5.21 8.03 1.78
C PRO A 28 -6.52 8.14 2.56
N ASN A 29 -7.52 7.34 2.18
CA ASN A 29 -8.76 7.22 2.92
C ASN A 29 -8.40 6.81 4.35
N LYS A 30 -8.50 7.76 5.28
CA LYS A 30 -8.20 7.52 6.68
C LYS A 30 -9.28 6.63 7.24
N ILE A 31 -8.97 5.34 7.39
CA ILE A 31 -9.84 4.40 8.07
C ILE A 31 -9.71 4.67 9.58
N ILE A 32 -10.79 5.17 10.17
CA ILE A 32 -10.87 5.40 11.62
C ILE A 32 -11.71 4.27 12.22
N ILE A 33 -11.14 3.55 13.19
CA ILE A 33 -11.81 2.47 13.92
C ILE A 33 -12.04 2.95 15.35
N ASP A 34 -13.25 3.44 15.61
CA ASP A 34 -13.62 4.00 16.92
C ASP A 34 -14.37 3.00 17.81
N LYS A 35 -14.81 1.87 17.25
CA LYS A 35 -15.59 0.86 17.97
C LYS A 35 -15.24 -0.54 17.49
N VAL A 36 -15.17 -1.48 18.42
CA VAL A 36 -14.95 -2.90 18.14
C VAL A 36 -16.02 -3.74 18.82
N ILE A 37 -16.49 -4.78 18.12
CA ILE A 37 -17.42 -5.76 18.69
C ILE A 37 -16.59 -6.87 19.32
N THR A 38 -16.73 -7.06 20.62
CA THR A 38 -16.10 -8.13 21.39
C THR A 38 -17.16 -9.12 21.87
N SER A 39 -16.73 -10.27 22.42
CA SER A 39 -17.62 -11.28 23.02
C SER A 39 -18.49 -10.73 24.16
N ASN A 40 -18.07 -9.63 24.80
CA ASN A 40 -18.79 -8.98 25.89
C ASN A 40 -19.64 -7.79 25.40
N GLY A 41 -19.73 -7.56 24.09
CA GLY A 41 -20.49 -6.47 23.47
C GLY A 41 -19.64 -5.42 22.76
N LEU A 42 -20.25 -4.26 22.51
CA LEU A 42 -19.62 -3.13 21.83
C LEU A 42 -18.65 -2.42 22.78
N SER A 43 -17.38 -2.31 22.38
CA SER A 43 -16.37 -1.57 23.12
C SER A 43 -15.90 -0.36 22.33
N ASP A 44 -15.87 0.80 23.00
CA ASP A 44 -15.39 2.09 22.49
C ASP A 44 -14.12 2.56 23.20
N HIS A 45 -13.55 1.74 24.08
CA HIS A 45 -12.37 2.09 24.85
C HIS A 45 -11.10 2.01 24.00
N PRO A 46 -10.29 3.09 23.89
CA PRO A 46 -9.14 3.15 22.98
C PRO A 46 -8.11 2.04 23.18
N LYS A 47 -7.89 1.60 24.44
CA LYS A 47 -6.96 0.49 24.73
C LYS A 47 -7.49 -0.83 24.18
N ILE A 48 -8.77 -1.13 24.46
CA ILE A 48 -9.43 -2.37 24.01
C ILE A 48 -9.48 -2.45 22.49
N ILE A 49 -9.77 -1.32 21.82
CA ILE A 49 -9.75 -1.22 20.37
C ILE A 49 -8.35 -1.55 19.81
N LYS A 50 -7.30 -0.90 20.34
CA LYS A 50 -5.92 -1.12 19.89
C LYS A 50 -5.48 -2.56 20.09
N ASP A 51 -5.78 -3.14 21.25
CA ASP A 51 -5.39 -4.51 21.57
C ASP A 51 -6.13 -5.53 20.68
N THR A 52 -7.43 -5.31 20.45
CA THR A 52 -8.26 -6.15 19.57
C THR A 52 -7.75 -6.10 18.13
N ILE A 53 -7.49 -4.90 17.60
CA ILE A 53 -6.94 -4.71 16.25
C ILE A 53 -5.59 -5.41 16.13
N ARG A 54 -4.69 -5.16 17.09
CA ARG A 54 -3.35 -5.76 17.12
C ARG A 54 -3.44 -7.28 17.10
N GLN A 55 -4.31 -7.84 17.94
CA GLN A 55 -4.48 -9.29 18.04
C GLN A 55 -5.10 -9.87 16.77
N HIS A 56 -6.09 -9.21 16.17
CA HIS A 56 -6.68 -9.62 14.90
C HIS A 56 -5.62 -9.71 13.80
N PHE A 57 -4.85 -8.64 13.58
CA PHE A 57 -3.82 -8.63 12.55
C PHE A 57 -2.68 -9.59 12.86
N THR A 58 -2.26 -9.73 14.12
CA THR A 58 -1.25 -10.73 14.51
C THR A 58 -1.71 -12.15 14.17
N ASN A 59 -2.98 -12.47 14.47
CA ASN A 59 -3.56 -13.77 14.16
C ASN A 59 -3.70 -13.99 12.65
N TRP A 60 -4.12 -12.95 11.91
CA TRP A 60 -4.21 -13.01 10.45
C TRP A 60 -2.83 -13.21 9.83
N THR A 61 -1.84 -12.38 10.17
CA THR A 61 -0.47 -12.47 9.64
C THR A 61 0.14 -13.82 9.97
N ARG A 62 -0.02 -14.34 11.20
CA ARG A 62 0.49 -15.67 11.58
C ARG A 62 -0.12 -16.80 10.73
N LYS A 63 -1.40 -16.70 10.38
CA LYS A 63 -2.08 -17.68 9.50
C LYS A 63 -1.67 -17.56 8.04
N HIS A 64 -1.23 -16.39 7.61
CA HIS A 64 -0.89 -16.08 6.21
C HIS A 64 0.61 -15.81 6.04
N ILE A 65 1.45 -16.42 6.88
CA ILE A 65 2.88 -16.47 6.60
C ILE A 65 3.06 -17.35 5.37
N THR A 66 3.26 -16.73 4.22
CA THR A 66 3.73 -17.41 3.02
C THR A 66 5.14 -17.90 3.29
N SER A 67 5.28 -19.17 3.68
CA SER A 67 6.57 -19.83 3.90
C SER A 67 7.31 -20.10 2.58
N SER A 68 6.66 -19.91 1.45
CA SER A 68 7.28 -20.03 0.13
C SER A 68 7.76 -18.67 -0.34
N TRP A 69 9.05 -18.64 -0.73
CA TRP A 69 9.55 -17.75 -1.75
C TRP A 69 8.58 -17.68 -2.94
N PRO A 70 8.53 -16.56 -3.68
CA PRO A 70 7.49 -16.30 -4.67
C PRO A 70 7.28 -17.53 -5.55
N ASP A 71 6.02 -17.92 -5.72
CA ASP A 71 5.58 -19.05 -6.54
C ASP A 71 6.45 -19.13 -7.80
N SER A 72 6.81 -20.35 -8.21
CA SER A 72 7.64 -20.60 -9.42
C SER A 72 7.16 -19.85 -10.67
N GLN A 73 5.88 -19.45 -10.70
CA GLN A 73 5.26 -18.59 -11.70
C GLN A 73 5.96 -17.23 -11.86
N TRP A 74 6.49 -16.64 -10.78
CA TRP A 74 7.16 -15.33 -10.82
C TRP A 74 8.64 -15.43 -11.19
N GLN A 75 9.23 -16.63 -11.17
CA GLN A 75 10.66 -16.79 -11.41
C GLN A 75 11.07 -16.34 -12.82
N ALA A 76 10.16 -16.46 -13.79
CA ALA A 76 10.35 -15.93 -15.14
C ALA A 76 10.44 -14.39 -15.16
N GLU A 77 9.63 -13.70 -14.35
CA GLU A 77 9.59 -12.23 -14.28
C GLU A 77 10.85 -11.63 -13.63
N TYR A 78 11.51 -12.41 -12.75
CA TYR A 78 12.78 -12.02 -12.15
C TYR A 78 14.00 -12.44 -12.98
N THR A 79 13.81 -13.13 -14.11
CA THR A 79 14.91 -13.48 -15.01
C THR A 79 15.32 -12.22 -15.78
N PRO A 80 16.59 -11.78 -15.70
CA PRO A 80 17.03 -10.58 -16.40
C PRO A 80 16.80 -10.70 -17.91
N LEU A 81 16.26 -9.65 -18.52
CA LEU A 81 16.07 -9.58 -19.97
C LEU A 81 17.45 -9.52 -20.66
N SER A 82 17.67 -10.37 -21.65
CA SER A 82 18.94 -10.45 -22.41
C SER A 82 19.32 -9.17 -23.15
N GLN A 83 18.35 -8.29 -23.38
CA GLN A 83 18.54 -7.00 -24.05
C GLN A 83 18.96 -5.88 -23.11
N VAL A 84 18.91 -6.10 -21.78
CA VAL A 84 19.37 -5.13 -20.79
C VAL A 84 20.81 -5.48 -20.43
N PRO A 85 21.78 -4.61 -20.76
CA PRO A 85 23.17 -4.80 -20.34
C PRO A 85 23.26 -4.95 -18.81
N ASN A 86 24.14 -5.82 -18.31
CA ASN A 86 24.31 -6.04 -16.87
C ASN A 86 24.76 -4.76 -16.12
N ASP A 87 25.33 -3.81 -16.83
CA ASP A 87 25.78 -2.50 -16.34
C ASP A 87 24.76 -1.37 -16.55
N ALA A 88 23.57 -1.67 -17.08
CA ALA A 88 22.53 -0.66 -17.36
C ALA A 88 22.15 0.19 -16.13
N PHE A 89 22.30 -0.38 -14.93
CA PHE A 89 22.01 0.29 -13.67
C PHE A 89 23.27 0.62 -12.84
N ALA A 90 24.47 0.45 -13.39
CA ALA A 90 25.72 0.66 -12.64
C ALA A 90 25.83 2.11 -12.13
N SER A 91 25.42 3.09 -12.93
CA SER A 91 25.46 4.51 -12.56
C SER A 91 24.57 4.86 -11.37
N VAL A 92 23.40 4.22 -11.24
CA VAL A 92 22.41 4.46 -10.17
C VAL A 92 22.56 3.50 -8.99
N SER A 93 23.35 2.44 -9.16
CA SER A 93 23.68 1.47 -8.12
C SER A 93 24.95 1.85 -7.34
N ASN A 94 25.65 2.90 -7.79
CA ASN A 94 26.79 3.46 -7.06
C ASN A 94 26.34 4.07 -5.73
N LEU A 95 27.21 3.96 -4.72
CA LEU A 95 27.02 4.61 -3.44
C LEU A 95 26.98 6.13 -3.63
N ILE A 96 25.94 6.77 -3.09
CA ILE A 96 25.84 8.24 -3.06
C ILE A 96 27.04 8.79 -2.29
N THR A 97 27.74 9.73 -2.90
CA THR A 97 28.88 10.40 -2.29
C THR A 97 28.43 11.57 -1.41
N MET A 98 29.22 11.90 -0.40
CA MET A 98 28.97 13.07 0.45
C MET A 98 28.96 14.39 -0.34
N LYS A 99 29.67 14.45 -1.47
CA LYS A 99 29.67 15.60 -2.36
C LYS A 99 28.30 15.78 -3.03
N GLU A 100 27.76 14.72 -3.63
CA GLU A 100 26.42 14.76 -4.26
C GLU A 100 25.34 15.14 -3.25
N PHE A 101 25.44 14.64 -2.02
CA PHE A 101 24.53 15.00 -0.94
C PHE A 101 24.63 16.50 -0.57
N THR A 102 25.85 17.03 -0.46
CA THR A 102 26.09 18.44 -0.13
C THR A 102 25.63 19.35 -1.26
N ASP A 103 25.94 18.99 -2.50
CA ASP A 103 25.49 19.72 -3.69
C ASP A 103 23.97 19.70 -3.81
N MET A 104 23.31 18.59 -3.46
CA MET A 104 21.85 18.51 -3.42
C MET A 104 21.25 19.47 -2.38
N ILE A 105 21.81 19.56 -1.18
CA ILE A 105 21.35 20.46 -0.12
C ILE A 105 21.54 21.93 -0.52
N LEU A 106 22.66 22.27 -1.16
CA LEU A 106 22.95 23.64 -1.57
C LEU A 106 22.11 24.10 -2.78
N ASN A 107 21.82 23.17 -3.70
CA ASN A 107 21.02 23.45 -4.91
C ASN A 107 19.52 23.20 -4.73
N THR A 108 19.08 22.63 -3.60
CA THR A 108 17.66 22.64 -3.26
C THR A 108 17.30 24.08 -2.94
N ASN A 109 16.49 24.70 -3.81
CA ASN A 109 15.94 26.03 -3.57
C ASN A 109 15.31 26.04 -2.18
N ALA A 110 15.98 26.69 -1.22
CA ALA A 110 15.38 27.05 0.05
C ALA A 110 14.15 27.89 -0.31
N TYR A 111 12.97 27.29 -0.16
CA TYR A 111 11.64 27.91 -0.23
C TYR A 111 11.65 29.42 -0.52
N LYS A 112 11.56 29.80 -1.80
CA LYS A 112 10.79 31.00 -2.15
C LYS A 112 9.32 30.60 -2.01
N ALA A 113 8.84 30.58 -0.76
CA ALA A 113 7.41 30.59 -0.51
C ALA A 113 6.86 31.94 -1.02
N PRO A 114 5.82 31.97 -1.87
CA PRO A 114 5.02 33.17 -2.06
C PRO A 114 4.25 33.54 -0.79
#